data_AF-A0A6A2YL15-F1
#
_entry.id   AF-A0A6A2YL15-F1
#
_cell.length_a   1.000
_cell.length_b   1.000
_cell.length_c   1.000
_cell.angle_alpha   90.00
_cell.angle_beta   90.00
_cell.angle_gamma   90.00
#
_symmetry.space_group_name_H-M   'P 1'
#
loop_
_entity.id
_entity.type
_entity.pdbx_description
1 polymer ?
#
loop_
_entity_poly.entity_id
_entity_poly.type
_entity_poly.pdbx_seq_one_letter_code
_entity_poly.pdbx_strand_id
1 'polypeptide(L)'
;MELKWDAPFLLLLLSLCFLSSSRCFDLDPRDQDSPLRFRSPVADPGLRLATWSGCNCTNWTGVSCGNQTGRVVSMNLANMNFLKTLDLSHNSFGGVVPDDTMELRQLRELVPNGNRELGGVLPSWIGNFSSNLKKLELGSNSFHGEMPDSLFHLKSLKHLDLGDNCLSGNIHEFHQSLEFLNLSLNRLYGTLPCFADLTRSLTVLTLADNSLVGRIPTCIASLQVLAHLNLSFNHLSYGISCWFLAKSHIGCV
;
A
#
# COMPACT_ATOMS: atom_id res chain seq x y z
N MET A 1 38.71 28.22 65.67
CA MET A 1 39.90 28.50 64.84
C MET A 1 39.94 27.44 63.76
N GLU A 2 39.89 27.89 62.51
CA GLU A 2 40.12 27.25 61.20
C GLU A 2 40.91 25.90 61.20
N LEU A 3 40.80 24.95 60.26
CA LEU A 3 40.03 24.70 59.02
C LEU A 3 40.43 23.29 58.49
N LYS A 4 39.61 22.70 57.61
CA LYS A 4 39.86 21.59 56.64
C LYS A 4 39.93 20.16 57.24
N TRP A 5 39.33 19.12 56.70
CA TRP A 5 38.82 18.80 55.35
C TRP A 5 37.55 17.92 55.47
N ASP A 6 36.53 18.18 54.66
CA ASP A 6 35.35 17.32 54.55
C ASP A 6 35.58 16.19 53.53
N ALA A 7 35.37 14.96 53.98
CA ALA A 7 34.95 13.80 53.19
C ALA A 7 33.97 13.03 54.10
N PRO A 8 32.86 12.43 53.62
CA PRO A 8 32.96 11.42 52.57
C PRO A 8 31.79 11.36 51.56
N PHE A 9 32.09 10.86 50.36
CA PHE A 9 31.21 10.02 49.55
C PHE A 9 29.71 10.35 49.56
N LEU A 10 29.25 11.32 48.77
CA LEU A 10 27.95 11.26 48.10
C LEU A 10 27.88 12.35 47.03
N LEU A 11 27.34 12.01 45.84
CA LEU A 11 27.15 12.86 44.65
C LEU A 11 28.38 13.19 43.80
N LEU A 12 28.81 12.22 42.97
CA LEU A 12 29.09 12.50 41.56
C LEU A 12 28.97 11.22 40.70
N LEU A 13 27.74 10.74 40.49
CA LEU A 13 27.42 9.85 39.36
C LEU A 13 26.51 10.61 38.39
N LEU A 14 26.98 11.77 37.96
CA LEU A 14 26.42 12.48 36.81
C LEU A 14 27.28 12.15 35.58
N SER A 15 26.65 11.47 34.63
CA SER A 15 26.83 11.66 33.18
C SER A 15 27.90 10.91 32.39
N LEU A 16 28.37 9.73 32.79
CA LEU A 16 29.16 8.89 31.88
C LEU A 16 28.83 7.40 32.03
N CYS A 17 27.63 6.99 31.58
CA CYS A 17 27.34 5.66 31.02
C CYS A 17 25.86 5.56 30.58
N PHE A 18 25.39 6.48 29.75
CA PHE A 18 24.24 6.24 28.89
C PHE A 18 24.66 6.57 27.47
N LEU A 19 25.40 5.67 26.83
CA LEU A 19 25.61 5.63 25.39
C LEU A 19 26.12 4.23 25.03
N SER A 20 25.34 3.19 25.35
CA SER A 20 25.26 2.06 24.41
C SER A 20 24.19 2.41 23.38
N SER A 21 24.41 3.50 22.62
CA SER A 21 23.83 3.57 21.30
C SER A 21 24.50 2.45 20.53
N SER A 22 23.85 1.29 20.42
CA SER A 22 24.09 0.40 19.29
C SER A 22 23.81 1.25 18.06
N ARG A 23 24.86 1.87 17.52
CA ARG A 23 24.78 2.64 16.28
C ARG A 23 24.37 1.63 15.22
N CYS A 24 23.12 1.73 14.83
CA CYS A 24 22.50 0.99 13.74
C CYS A 24 23.18 1.50 12.45
N PHE A 25 24.33 0.92 12.11
CA PHE A 25 24.84 0.93 10.73
C PHE A 25 24.30 -0.35 10.12
N ASP A 26 23.34 -0.26 9.20
CA ASP A 26 23.05 -1.23 8.13
C ASP A 26 21.57 -1.31 7.72
N LEU A 27 20.62 -0.71 8.44
CA LEU A 27 19.26 -0.53 7.95
C LEU A 27 18.98 0.95 7.72
N ASP A 28 18.46 1.29 6.53
CA ASP A 28 17.92 2.63 6.27
C ASP A 28 16.91 2.96 7.38
N PRO A 29 16.98 4.14 8.03
CA PRO A 29 16.08 4.52 9.11
C PRO A 29 14.59 4.40 8.76
N ARG A 30 14.24 4.43 7.47
CA ARG A 30 12.87 4.24 6.98
C ARG A 30 12.39 2.78 7.07
N ASP A 31 13.30 1.81 7.02
CA ASP A 31 12.99 0.39 7.03
C ASP A 31 13.02 -0.20 8.46
N GLN A 32 13.42 0.59 9.48
CA GLN A 32 13.65 0.11 10.86
C GLN A 32 12.38 -0.36 11.58
N ASP A 33 11.21 0.17 11.23
CA ASP A 33 9.92 -0.20 11.84
C ASP A 33 9.21 -1.35 11.11
N SER A 34 9.61 -1.66 9.87
CA SER A 34 8.97 -2.64 8.99
C SER A 34 8.91 -4.05 9.60
N PRO A 35 9.96 -4.56 10.28
CA PRO A 35 9.91 -5.89 10.92
C PRO A 35 8.97 -5.96 12.12
N LEU A 36 8.84 -4.86 12.87
CA LEU A 36 7.98 -4.78 14.05
C LEU A 36 6.50 -4.78 13.64
N ARG A 37 6.15 -4.07 12.56
CA ARG A 37 4.80 -4.09 11.97
C ARG A 37 4.45 -5.47 11.40
N PHE A 38 5.42 -6.12 10.74
CA PHE A 38 5.25 -7.45 10.16
C PHE A 38 4.97 -8.54 11.21
N ARG A 39 5.59 -8.44 12.40
CA ARG A 39 5.53 -9.48 13.44
C ARG A 39 4.29 -9.41 14.33
N SER A 40 3.70 -8.23 14.52
CA SER A 40 2.66 -8.01 15.53
C SER A 40 1.37 -8.86 15.38
N PRO A 41 0.96 -9.33 14.18
CA PRO A 41 -0.25 -10.15 14.04
C PRO A 41 -0.06 -11.58 13.47
N VAL A 42 1.16 -12.01 13.16
CA VAL A 42 1.40 -13.25 12.40
C VAL A 42 1.72 -14.44 13.31
N ALA A 43 0.88 -15.47 13.28
CA ALA A 43 1.24 -16.79 13.82
C ALA A 43 2.30 -17.42 12.90
N ASP A 44 3.53 -17.55 13.40
CA ASP A 44 4.70 -18.08 12.67
C ASP A 44 5.11 -19.45 13.25
N PRO A 45 4.39 -20.53 12.90
CA PRO A 45 4.64 -21.87 13.45
C PRO A 45 6.02 -22.43 13.09
N GLY A 46 6.74 -21.81 12.15
CA GLY A 46 8.10 -22.18 11.74
C GLY A 46 9.20 -21.26 12.26
N LEU A 47 8.88 -20.22 13.05
CA LEU A 47 9.82 -19.21 13.55
C LEU A 47 10.67 -18.54 12.44
N ARG A 48 10.19 -18.51 11.20
CA ARG A 48 10.96 -17.96 10.05
C ARG A 48 11.14 -16.44 10.18
N LEU A 49 10.16 -15.78 10.76
CA LEU A 49 10.15 -14.34 11.04
C LEU A 49 10.92 -13.97 12.31
N ALA A 50 11.38 -14.97 13.08
CA ALA A 50 12.22 -14.71 14.24
C ALA A 50 13.54 -14.01 13.86
N THR A 51 14.01 -14.26 12.64
CA THR A 51 15.23 -13.63 12.11
C THR A 51 15.03 -12.19 11.67
N TRP A 52 13.79 -11.74 11.48
CA TRP A 52 13.44 -10.36 11.09
C TRP A 52 13.45 -9.46 12.34
N SER A 53 14.62 -9.35 12.96
CA SER A 53 14.85 -8.51 14.13
C SER A 53 16.23 -7.86 14.06
N GLY A 54 16.34 -6.67 14.64
CA GLY A 54 17.56 -5.88 14.61
C GLY A 54 17.76 -5.08 13.32
N CYS A 55 18.94 -4.47 13.22
CA CYS A 55 19.30 -3.47 12.22
C CYS A 55 19.98 -4.01 10.97
N ASN A 56 20.10 -5.33 10.83
CA ASN A 56 20.81 -5.93 9.70
C ASN A 56 19.93 -6.96 8.99
N CYS A 57 19.39 -6.55 7.85
CA CYS A 57 18.51 -7.40 7.06
C CYS A 57 19.23 -8.51 6.31
N THR A 58 20.57 -8.54 6.25
CA THR A 58 21.30 -9.72 5.72
C THR A 58 21.13 -10.95 6.61
N ASN A 59 20.71 -10.76 7.86
CA ASN A 59 20.42 -11.86 8.79
C ASN A 59 18.96 -12.33 8.72
N TRP A 60 18.11 -11.65 7.93
CA TRP A 60 16.70 -11.98 7.82
C TRP A 60 16.52 -13.11 6.80
N THR A 61 16.02 -14.26 7.26
CA THR A 61 15.78 -15.42 6.41
C THR A 61 14.85 -15.04 5.27
N GLY A 62 15.24 -15.38 4.03
CA GLY A 62 14.45 -15.10 2.84
C GLY A 62 14.52 -13.65 2.37
N VAL A 63 15.33 -12.79 2.98
CA VAL A 63 15.46 -11.38 2.61
C VAL A 63 16.86 -11.14 2.08
N SER A 64 16.98 -10.49 0.92
CA SER A 64 18.27 -10.08 0.37
C SER A 64 18.39 -8.57 0.43
N CYS A 65 19.56 -8.09 0.86
CA CYS A 65 19.81 -6.66 0.99
C CYS A 65 20.95 -6.18 0.10
N GLY A 66 20.86 -4.93 -0.34
CA GLY A 66 21.92 -4.29 -1.11
C GLY A 66 23.12 -4.02 -0.21
N ASN A 67 24.27 -4.64 -0.51
CA ASN A 67 25.52 -4.48 0.26
C ASN A 67 26.01 -3.04 0.42
N GLN A 68 25.56 -2.10 -0.41
CA GLN A 68 25.97 -0.69 -0.37
C GLN A 68 24.95 0.22 0.32
N THR A 69 23.68 -0.20 0.36
CA THR A 69 22.56 0.63 0.83
C THR A 69 21.95 0.14 2.13
N GLY A 70 22.18 -1.12 2.51
CA GLY A 70 21.52 -1.74 3.66
C GLY A 70 20.01 -1.97 3.47
N ARG A 71 19.51 -1.76 2.25
CA ARG A 71 18.07 -1.85 1.92
C ARG A 71 17.69 -3.24 1.49
N VAL A 72 16.46 -3.66 1.78
CA VAL A 72 15.90 -4.91 1.23
C VAL A 72 15.63 -4.76 -0.27
N VAL A 73 16.23 -5.64 -1.08
CA VAL A 73 16.15 -5.63 -2.53
C VAL A 73 15.22 -6.74 -3.05
N SER A 74 15.16 -7.88 -2.38
CA SER A 74 14.25 -8.97 -2.75
C SER A 74 13.86 -9.80 -1.54
N MET A 75 12.70 -10.44 -1.64
CA MET A 75 12.16 -11.32 -0.61
C MET A 75 11.70 -12.62 -1.24
N ASN A 76 12.18 -13.73 -0.71
CA ASN A 76 11.70 -15.07 -0.99
C ASN A 76 10.58 -15.39 0.00
N LEU A 77 9.35 -15.31 -0.50
CA LEU A 77 8.12 -15.58 0.26
C LEU A 77 7.66 -17.04 0.11
N ALA A 78 8.46 -17.90 -0.52
CA ALA A 78 8.10 -19.27 -0.78
C ALA A 78 7.73 -19.99 0.52
N ASN A 79 6.63 -20.74 0.48
CA ASN A 79 6.16 -21.55 1.60
C ASN A 79 5.76 -20.73 2.87
N MET A 80 5.40 -19.46 2.71
CA MET A 80 4.76 -18.61 3.74
C MET A 80 3.22 -18.58 3.59
N ASN A 81 2.62 -19.72 3.21
CA ASN A 81 1.20 -19.86 2.89
C ASN A 81 0.22 -19.58 4.05
N PHE A 82 0.71 -19.41 5.28
CA PHE A 82 -0.07 -19.03 6.45
C PHE A 82 -0.31 -17.52 6.57
N LEU A 83 0.42 -16.71 5.79
CA LEU A 83 0.39 -15.26 5.89
C LEU A 83 -0.99 -14.71 5.47
N LYS A 84 -1.58 -13.90 6.34
CA LYS A 84 -2.85 -13.22 6.10
C LYS A 84 -2.66 -11.74 5.78
N THR A 85 -1.60 -11.13 6.26
CA THR A 85 -1.28 -9.72 6.03
C THR A 85 0.19 -9.62 5.67
N LEU A 86 0.48 -8.96 4.54
CA LEU A 86 1.81 -8.61 4.07
C LEU A 86 1.86 -7.09 3.94
N ASP A 87 2.34 -6.43 4.99
CA ASP A 87 2.57 -4.99 5.00
C ASP A 87 4.06 -4.72 4.75
N LEU A 88 4.32 -4.05 3.62
CA LEU A 88 5.63 -3.66 3.11
C LEU A 88 5.64 -2.14 2.83
N SER A 89 4.72 -1.40 3.43
CA SER A 89 4.48 0.01 3.11
C SER A 89 5.63 0.91 3.54
N HIS A 90 5.83 1.99 2.78
CA HIS A 90 6.78 3.06 3.09
C HIS A 90 8.25 2.62 3.25
N ASN A 91 8.65 1.59 2.49
CA ASN A 91 10.05 1.19 2.39
C ASN A 91 10.68 1.79 1.11
N SER A 92 11.85 1.29 0.75
CA SER A 92 12.52 1.59 -0.52
C SER A 92 12.60 0.36 -1.43
N PHE A 93 11.56 -0.48 -1.45
CA PHE A 93 11.51 -1.63 -2.37
C PHE A 93 11.56 -1.15 -3.81
N GLY A 94 12.34 -1.85 -4.63
CA GLY A 94 12.54 -1.55 -6.04
C GLY A 94 12.24 -2.75 -6.95
N GLY A 95 12.21 -2.51 -8.25
CA GLY A 95 12.04 -3.59 -9.24
C GLY A 95 10.57 -3.98 -9.41
N VAL A 96 10.30 -5.28 -9.47
CA VAL A 96 8.94 -5.83 -9.71
C VAL A 96 8.49 -6.72 -8.57
N VAL A 97 7.18 -6.89 -8.42
CA VAL A 97 6.62 -7.84 -7.46
C VAL A 97 7.03 -9.26 -7.87
N PRO A 98 7.72 -10.03 -7.00
CA PRO A 98 8.20 -11.36 -7.35
C PRO A 98 7.06 -12.36 -7.51
N ASP A 99 7.19 -13.25 -8.48
CA ASP A 99 6.16 -14.26 -8.82
C ASP A 99 5.81 -15.18 -7.66
N ASP A 100 6.76 -15.47 -6.76
CA ASP A 100 6.55 -16.28 -5.55
C ASP A 100 5.43 -15.72 -4.64
N THR A 101 5.12 -14.43 -4.74
CA THR A 101 4.00 -13.80 -4.02
C THR A 101 2.68 -14.53 -4.31
N MET A 102 2.53 -15.13 -5.49
CA MET A 102 1.34 -15.89 -5.89
C MET A 102 1.06 -17.12 -5.01
N GLU A 103 2.04 -17.59 -4.23
CA GLU A 103 1.89 -18.74 -3.33
C GLU A 103 1.15 -18.39 -2.03
N LEU A 104 0.98 -17.11 -1.71
CA LEU A 104 0.36 -16.62 -0.47
C LEU A 104 -1.18 -16.71 -0.52
N ARG A 105 -1.72 -17.91 -0.74
CA ARG A 105 -3.16 -18.13 -1.00
C ARG A 105 -4.09 -17.74 0.15
N GLN A 106 -3.57 -17.60 1.37
CA GLN A 106 -4.33 -17.18 2.55
C GLN A 106 -4.29 -15.66 2.78
N LEU A 107 -3.61 -14.91 1.90
CA LEU A 107 -3.45 -13.48 2.05
C LEU A 107 -4.79 -12.76 1.95
N ARG A 108 -5.03 -11.90 2.94
CA ARG A 108 -6.20 -11.04 3.08
C ARG A 108 -5.86 -9.58 2.84
N GLU A 109 -4.63 -9.19 3.16
CA GLU A 109 -4.17 -7.82 3.02
C GLU A 109 -2.76 -7.81 2.42
N LEU A 110 -2.60 -7.09 1.30
CA LEU A 110 -1.33 -6.84 0.64
C LEU A 110 -1.12 -5.33 0.56
N VAL A 111 -0.12 -4.83 1.29
CA VAL A 111 0.07 -3.38 1.53
C VAL A 111 1.53 -2.96 1.25
N PRO A 112 2.00 -2.96 -0.02
CA PRO A 112 3.31 -2.44 -0.40
C PRO A 112 3.27 -0.99 -0.94
N ASN A 113 2.36 -0.13 -0.47
CA ASN A 113 2.26 1.26 -0.91
C ASN A 113 3.46 2.11 -0.45
N GLY A 114 3.79 3.17 -1.18
CA GLY A 114 4.83 4.12 -0.79
C GLY A 114 6.27 3.64 -1.03
N ASN A 115 6.46 2.70 -1.97
CA ASN A 115 7.76 2.21 -2.44
C ASN A 115 8.05 2.76 -3.84
N ARG A 116 8.61 3.98 -3.90
CA ARG A 116 8.73 4.75 -5.16
C ARG A 116 9.44 4.04 -6.31
N GLU A 117 10.32 3.07 -6.01
CA GLU A 117 11.08 2.31 -7.01
C GLU A 117 10.43 0.96 -7.38
N LEU A 118 9.38 0.54 -6.66
CA LEU A 118 8.63 -0.68 -6.94
C LEU A 118 7.64 -0.41 -8.08
N GLY A 119 7.67 -1.24 -9.12
CA GLY A 119 6.82 -1.04 -10.29
C GLY A 119 6.75 -2.27 -11.18
N GLY A 120 6.83 -2.02 -12.50
CA GLY A 120 6.50 -3.02 -13.51
C GLY A 120 5.01 -3.04 -13.84
N VAL A 121 4.60 -4.04 -14.62
CA VAL A 121 3.18 -4.28 -14.90
C VAL A 121 2.52 -5.01 -13.74
N LEU A 122 1.24 -4.70 -13.48
CA LEU A 122 0.47 -5.45 -12.51
C LEU A 122 0.30 -6.90 -13.00
N PRO A 123 0.70 -7.91 -12.22
CA PRO A 123 0.72 -9.29 -12.68
C PRO A 123 -0.69 -9.91 -12.71
N SER A 124 -0.98 -10.69 -13.75
CA SER A 124 -2.27 -11.40 -13.87
C SER A 124 -2.49 -12.47 -12.79
N TRP A 125 -1.41 -12.99 -12.19
CA TRP A 125 -1.51 -13.93 -11.08
C TRP A 125 -2.12 -13.32 -9.81
N ILE A 126 -2.35 -12.00 -9.75
CA ILE A 126 -3.12 -11.38 -8.66
C ILE A 126 -4.52 -11.99 -8.50
N GLY A 127 -5.06 -12.54 -9.60
CA GLY A 127 -6.31 -13.33 -9.61
C GLY A 127 -6.29 -14.53 -8.67
N ASN A 128 -5.12 -15.08 -8.34
CA ASN A 128 -5.00 -16.21 -7.42
C ASN A 128 -5.50 -15.89 -6.00
N PHE A 129 -5.57 -14.61 -5.63
CA PHE A 129 -6.09 -14.21 -4.33
C PHE A 129 -7.59 -13.86 -4.33
N SER A 130 -8.30 -14.07 -5.45
CA SER A 130 -9.71 -13.67 -5.63
C SER A 130 -10.64 -14.11 -4.50
N SER A 131 -10.39 -15.27 -3.88
CA SER A 131 -11.20 -15.79 -2.78
C SER A 131 -10.90 -15.20 -1.40
N ASN A 132 -9.70 -14.65 -1.16
CA ASN A 132 -9.25 -14.30 0.19
C ASN A 132 -8.83 -12.84 0.37
N LEU A 133 -8.30 -12.19 -0.68
CA LEU A 133 -7.79 -10.83 -0.59
C LEU A 133 -8.95 -9.86 -0.39
N LYS A 134 -8.87 -9.08 0.68
CA LYS A 134 -9.84 -8.05 1.07
C LYS A 134 -9.30 -6.65 0.85
N LYS A 135 -7.99 -6.47 1.00
CA LYS A 135 -7.30 -5.18 0.91
C LYS A 135 -6.06 -5.28 0.04
N LEU A 136 -5.96 -4.40 -0.95
CA LEU A 136 -4.81 -4.24 -1.82
C LEU A 136 -4.44 -2.75 -1.90
N GLU A 137 -3.29 -2.38 -1.35
CA GLU A 137 -2.75 -1.01 -1.38
C GLU A 137 -1.41 -0.98 -2.11
N LEU A 138 -1.43 -0.57 -3.38
CA LEU A 138 -0.25 -0.41 -4.23
C LEU A 138 0.03 1.06 -4.55
N GLY A 139 -0.58 2.00 -3.83
CA GLY A 139 -0.46 3.43 -4.12
C GLY A 139 0.95 3.99 -3.89
N SER A 140 1.26 5.12 -4.51
CA SER A 140 2.57 5.81 -4.43
C SER A 140 3.76 4.91 -4.77
N ASN A 141 3.66 4.25 -5.92
CA ASN A 141 4.65 3.34 -6.50
C ASN A 141 4.91 3.73 -7.97
N SER A 142 5.65 2.90 -8.72
CA SER A 142 5.99 3.09 -10.14
C SER A 142 5.34 2.01 -11.06
N PHE A 143 4.18 1.48 -10.69
CA PHE A 143 3.46 0.52 -11.54
C PHE A 143 2.97 1.18 -12.83
N HIS A 144 3.06 0.47 -13.96
CA HIS A 144 2.67 0.98 -15.28
C HIS A 144 2.00 -0.08 -16.14
N GLY A 145 1.57 0.30 -17.34
CA GLY A 145 0.81 -0.58 -18.24
C GLY A 145 -0.66 -0.64 -17.84
N GLU A 146 -1.39 -1.60 -18.39
CA GLU A 146 -2.82 -1.77 -18.13
C GLU A 146 -3.09 -2.60 -16.87
N MET A 147 -4.24 -2.35 -16.24
CA MET A 147 -4.72 -3.21 -15.16
C MET A 147 -5.14 -4.57 -15.72
N PRO A 148 -4.66 -5.70 -15.18
CA PRO A 148 -4.99 -7.03 -15.70
C PRO A 148 -6.46 -7.39 -15.40
N ASP A 149 -7.11 -8.12 -16.31
CA ASP A 149 -8.52 -8.52 -16.19
C ASP A 149 -8.87 -9.20 -14.86
N SER A 150 -7.93 -9.98 -14.32
CA SER A 150 -8.06 -10.68 -13.05
C SER A 150 -8.33 -9.74 -11.86
N LEU A 151 -7.85 -8.49 -11.92
CA LEU A 151 -8.02 -7.49 -10.87
C LEU A 151 -9.49 -7.07 -10.71
N PHE A 152 -10.23 -7.02 -11.83
CA PHE A 152 -11.66 -6.65 -11.84
C PHE A 152 -12.56 -7.76 -11.28
N HIS A 153 -12.00 -8.95 -11.01
CA HIS A 153 -12.71 -10.16 -10.60
C HIS A 153 -12.23 -10.74 -9.26
N LEU A 154 -11.57 -9.94 -8.42
CA LEU A 154 -11.18 -10.30 -7.06
C LEU A 154 -12.40 -10.25 -6.12
N LYS A 155 -13.17 -11.34 -6.09
CA LYS A 155 -14.49 -11.43 -5.45
C LYS A 155 -14.54 -10.99 -3.99
N SER A 156 -13.48 -11.23 -3.22
CA SER A 156 -13.40 -10.88 -1.80
C SER A 156 -12.88 -9.46 -1.54
N LEU A 157 -12.41 -8.75 -2.57
CA LEU A 157 -11.76 -7.46 -2.43
C LEU A 157 -12.77 -6.37 -2.04
N LYS A 158 -12.40 -5.59 -1.03
CA LYS A 158 -13.19 -4.48 -0.47
C LYS A 158 -12.49 -3.15 -0.61
N HIS A 159 -11.17 -3.15 -0.51
CA HIS A 159 -10.36 -1.95 -0.56
C HIS A 159 -9.28 -2.10 -1.64
N LEU A 160 -9.32 -1.21 -2.62
CA LEU A 160 -8.35 -1.13 -3.71
C LEU A 160 -7.79 0.28 -3.81
N ASP A 161 -6.50 0.44 -3.52
CA ASP A 161 -5.76 1.67 -3.75
C ASP A 161 -4.61 1.42 -4.73
N LEU A 162 -4.69 2.04 -5.91
CA LEU A 162 -3.65 2.08 -6.93
C LEU A 162 -3.24 3.52 -7.26
N GLY A 163 -3.59 4.48 -6.40
CA GLY A 163 -3.36 5.89 -6.67
C GLY A 163 -1.88 6.23 -6.75
N ASP A 164 -1.52 7.32 -7.43
CA ASP A 164 -0.13 7.80 -7.53
C ASP A 164 0.81 6.72 -8.11
N ASN A 165 0.53 6.35 -9.36
CA ASN A 165 1.29 5.38 -10.15
C ASN A 165 1.36 5.86 -11.62
N CYS A 166 1.84 5.01 -12.53
CA CYS A 166 1.90 5.25 -13.97
C CYS A 166 0.98 4.32 -14.77
N LEU A 167 -0.12 3.82 -14.17
CA LEU A 167 -1.06 2.92 -14.83
C LEU A 167 -1.77 3.62 -15.99
N SER A 168 -2.08 2.86 -17.03
CA SER A 168 -2.71 3.31 -18.27
C SER A 168 -3.82 2.36 -18.69
N GLY A 169 -4.51 2.65 -19.79
CA GLY A 169 -5.63 1.85 -20.27
C GLY A 169 -6.98 2.38 -19.80
N ASN A 170 -8.02 1.66 -20.18
CA ASN A 170 -9.40 1.99 -19.83
C ASN A 170 -9.77 1.48 -18.42
N ILE A 171 -10.73 2.13 -17.79
CA ILE A 171 -11.35 1.63 -16.56
C ILE A 171 -12.52 0.71 -16.94
N HIS A 172 -12.47 -0.55 -16.50
CA HIS A 172 -13.51 -1.55 -16.71
C HIS A 172 -14.48 -1.64 -15.53
N GLU A 173 -15.58 -2.36 -15.70
CA GLU A 173 -16.49 -2.70 -14.59
C GLU A 173 -15.76 -3.56 -13.56
N PHE A 174 -15.96 -3.25 -12.28
CA PHE A 174 -15.45 -4.05 -11.17
C PHE A 174 -16.56 -4.98 -10.69
N HIS A 175 -16.29 -6.29 -10.72
CA HIS A 175 -17.27 -7.34 -10.40
C HIS A 175 -17.16 -7.86 -8.95
N GLN A 176 -16.70 -6.99 -8.05
CA GLN A 176 -16.57 -7.26 -6.62
C GLN A 176 -17.25 -6.15 -5.82
N SER A 177 -17.66 -6.42 -4.58
CA SER A 177 -18.35 -5.43 -3.76
C SER A 177 -17.35 -4.49 -3.05
N LEU A 178 -16.64 -3.66 -3.83
CA LEU A 178 -15.69 -2.67 -3.33
C LEU A 178 -16.36 -1.60 -2.48
N GLU A 179 -15.68 -1.20 -1.42
CA GLU A 179 -16.06 -0.14 -0.49
C GLU A 179 -15.21 1.11 -0.71
N PHE A 180 -13.95 0.93 -1.12
CA PHE A 180 -12.99 1.98 -1.42
C PHE A 180 -12.27 1.69 -2.73
N LEU A 181 -12.29 2.66 -3.65
CA LEU A 181 -11.57 2.61 -4.91
C LEU A 181 -10.81 3.92 -5.15
N ASN A 182 -9.49 3.83 -5.15
CA ASN A 182 -8.59 4.93 -5.51
C ASN A 182 -7.75 4.55 -6.74
N LEU A 183 -7.98 5.25 -7.85
CA LEU A 183 -7.18 5.17 -9.07
C LEU A 183 -6.62 6.55 -9.47
N SER A 184 -6.61 7.51 -8.54
CA SER A 184 -6.17 8.88 -8.82
C SER A 184 -4.68 8.97 -9.16
N LEU A 185 -4.24 10.06 -9.78
CA LEU A 185 -2.83 10.30 -10.11
C LEU A 185 -2.23 9.14 -10.92
N ASN A 186 -2.84 8.87 -12.07
CA ASN A 186 -2.39 7.85 -13.02
C ASN A 186 -2.50 8.40 -14.46
N ARG A 187 -2.34 7.53 -15.47
CA ARG A 187 -2.46 7.85 -16.90
C ARG A 187 -3.65 7.12 -17.54
N LEU A 188 -4.70 6.86 -16.76
CA LEU A 188 -5.90 6.17 -17.22
C LEU A 188 -6.66 7.04 -18.22
N TYR A 189 -7.22 6.43 -19.25
CA TYR A 189 -7.92 7.13 -20.32
C TYR A 189 -9.24 6.42 -20.67
N GLY A 190 -9.94 6.94 -21.68
CA GLY A 190 -11.24 6.40 -22.10
C GLY A 190 -12.39 6.94 -21.24
N THR A 191 -13.51 6.24 -21.28
CA THR A 191 -14.76 6.65 -20.62
C THR A 191 -14.96 5.93 -19.29
N LEU A 192 -15.73 6.55 -18.39
CA LEU A 192 -16.13 5.90 -17.13
C LEU A 192 -17.15 4.78 -17.37
N PRO A 193 -17.02 3.62 -16.69
CA PRO A 193 -18.06 2.60 -16.61
C PRO A 193 -19.18 3.01 -15.64
N CYS A 194 -20.23 2.18 -15.53
CA CYS A 194 -21.36 2.41 -14.64
C CYS A 194 -21.10 2.02 -13.18
N PHE A 195 -20.10 1.17 -12.92
CA PHE A 195 -19.83 0.62 -11.60
C PHE A 195 -21.05 -0.14 -11.03
N ALA A 196 -21.71 -0.93 -11.87
CA ALA A 196 -23.04 -1.49 -11.59
C ALA A 196 -23.06 -2.40 -10.34
N ASP A 197 -22.00 -3.21 -10.17
CA ASP A 197 -21.86 -4.14 -9.04
C ASP A 197 -21.42 -3.43 -7.74
N LEU A 198 -21.03 -2.15 -7.82
CA LEU A 198 -20.56 -1.34 -6.70
C LEU A 198 -21.67 -0.54 -6.00
N THR A 199 -22.89 -0.56 -6.56
CA THR A 199 -24.02 0.32 -6.19
C THR A 199 -24.41 0.31 -4.71
N ARG A 200 -24.21 -0.82 -4.03
CA ARG A 200 -24.57 -1.00 -2.60
C ARG A 200 -23.38 -0.98 -1.65
N SER A 201 -22.14 -0.93 -2.13
CA SER A 201 -20.96 -1.06 -1.28
C SER A 201 -20.02 0.14 -1.34
N LEU A 202 -19.91 0.82 -2.48
CA LEU A 202 -18.85 1.81 -2.69
C LEU A 202 -19.13 3.12 -1.96
N THR A 203 -18.23 3.47 -1.04
CA THR A 203 -18.30 4.68 -0.22
C THR A 203 -17.36 5.76 -0.72
N VAL A 204 -16.20 5.38 -1.27
CA VAL A 204 -15.17 6.28 -1.78
C VAL A 204 -14.80 5.89 -3.19
N LEU A 205 -14.92 6.85 -4.11
CA LEU A 205 -14.43 6.75 -5.48
C LEU A 205 -13.58 7.98 -5.81
N THR A 206 -12.29 7.78 -6.03
CA THR A 206 -11.39 8.83 -6.50
C THR A 206 -10.65 8.40 -7.76
N LEU A 207 -10.85 9.18 -8.83
CA LEU A 207 -10.28 9.01 -10.16
C LEU A 207 -9.58 10.29 -10.62
N ALA A 208 -9.32 11.21 -9.69
CA ALA A 208 -8.76 12.51 -9.99
C ALA A 208 -7.38 12.42 -10.66
N ASP A 209 -7.03 13.42 -11.45
CA ASP A 209 -5.69 13.51 -12.06
C ASP A 209 -5.38 12.29 -12.95
N ASN A 210 -6.17 12.18 -14.02
CA ASN A 210 -6.08 11.16 -15.06
C ASN A 210 -6.43 11.80 -16.42
N SER A 211 -6.46 11.02 -17.49
CA SER A 211 -6.83 11.45 -18.85
C SER A 211 -8.20 10.95 -19.28
N LEU A 212 -9.16 10.83 -18.35
CA LEU A 212 -10.51 10.32 -18.65
C LEU A 212 -11.30 11.33 -19.48
N VAL A 213 -12.05 10.83 -20.46
CA VAL A 213 -12.81 11.60 -21.45
C VAL A 213 -14.28 11.18 -21.47
N GLY A 214 -15.09 11.89 -22.26
CA GLY A 214 -16.51 11.58 -22.45
C GLY A 214 -17.38 12.17 -21.35
N ARG A 215 -18.62 11.68 -21.23
CA ARG A 215 -19.58 12.17 -20.24
C ARG A 215 -19.52 11.29 -19.00
N ILE A 216 -19.78 11.90 -17.83
CA ILE A 216 -20.01 11.12 -16.61
C ILE A 216 -21.32 10.32 -16.81
N PRO A 217 -21.30 8.98 -16.69
CA PRO A 217 -22.50 8.14 -16.87
C PRO A 217 -23.57 8.42 -15.80
N THR A 218 -24.83 8.47 -16.22
CA THR A 218 -25.97 8.74 -15.31
C THR A 218 -26.18 7.62 -14.28
N CYS A 219 -25.79 6.38 -14.60
CA CYS A 219 -25.83 5.23 -13.69
C CYS A 219 -24.93 5.36 -12.46
N ILE A 220 -23.93 6.26 -12.46
CA ILE A 220 -23.17 6.59 -11.24
C ILE A 220 -24.13 7.08 -10.12
N ALA A 221 -25.32 7.60 -10.49
CA ALA A 221 -26.41 7.95 -9.56
C ALA A 221 -26.85 6.81 -8.66
N SER A 222 -26.67 5.58 -9.13
CA SER A 222 -27.10 4.38 -8.45
C SER A 222 -26.15 3.94 -7.34
N LEU A 223 -25.01 4.62 -7.15
CA LEU A 223 -24.11 4.39 -6.01
C LEU A 223 -24.72 4.96 -4.73
N GLN A 224 -25.54 4.16 -4.06
CA GLN A 224 -26.44 4.59 -2.97
C GLN A 224 -25.71 5.08 -1.74
N VAL A 225 -24.58 4.44 -1.42
CA VAL A 225 -23.79 4.67 -0.21
C VAL A 225 -22.54 5.51 -0.46
N LEU A 226 -22.40 6.08 -1.67
CA LEU A 226 -21.26 6.91 -2.03
C LEU A 226 -21.25 8.19 -1.18
N ALA A 227 -20.18 8.36 -0.42
CA ALA A 227 -19.94 9.49 0.46
C ALA A 227 -18.88 10.45 -0.12
N HIS A 228 -17.93 9.92 -0.89
CA HIS A 228 -16.88 10.72 -1.52
C HIS A 228 -16.71 10.36 -2.99
N LEU A 229 -16.82 11.37 -3.84
CA LEU A 229 -16.58 11.27 -5.28
C LEU A 229 -15.62 12.37 -5.71
N ASN A 230 -14.46 11.98 -6.25
CA ASN A 230 -13.50 12.93 -6.82
C ASN A 230 -13.15 12.53 -8.26
N LEU A 231 -13.59 13.36 -9.20
CA LEU A 231 -13.34 13.21 -10.65
C LEU A 231 -12.56 14.41 -11.23
N SER A 232 -11.97 15.24 -10.36
CA SER A 232 -11.26 16.46 -10.77
C SER A 232 -10.04 16.15 -11.64
N PHE A 233 -9.50 17.17 -12.33
CA PHE A 233 -8.30 17.03 -13.16
C PHE A 233 -8.39 15.87 -14.17
N ASN A 234 -9.49 15.86 -14.93
CA ASN A 234 -9.72 14.98 -16.07
C ASN A 234 -10.29 15.79 -17.24
N HIS A 235 -10.48 15.15 -18.40
CA HIS A 235 -11.10 15.74 -19.59
C HIS A 235 -12.59 15.36 -19.72
N LEU A 236 -13.26 15.14 -18.59
CA LEU A 236 -14.66 14.76 -18.55
C LEU A 236 -15.55 15.96 -18.91
N SER A 237 -16.48 15.70 -19.82
CA SER A 237 -17.55 16.64 -20.14
C SER A 237 -18.70 16.47 -19.14
N TYR A 238 -19.09 17.58 -18.52
CA TYR A 238 -20.20 17.59 -17.59
C TYR A 238 -21.51 17.53 -18.38
N GLY A 239 -22.20 16.40 -18.26
CA GLY A 239 -23.48 16.17 -18.89
C GLY A 239 -24.57 15.80 -17.90
N ILE A 240 -24.42 16.14 -16.61
CA ILE A 240 -25.31 15.72 -15.51
C ILE A 240 -25.92 16.92 -14.79
N SER A 241 -27.17 16.76 -14.33
CA SER A 241 -27.98 17.72 -13.57
C SER A 241 -27.35 18.11 -12.22
N CYS A 242 -27.75 19.29 -11.72
CA CYS A 242 -27.33 19.89 -10.44
C CYS A 242 -27.35 18.96 -9.22
N TRP A 243 -28.16 17.89 -9.22
CA TRP A 243 -28.22 16.94 -8.10
C TRP A 243 -26.92 16.15 -7.89
N PHE A 244 -26.14 15.91 -8.96
CA PHE A 244 -24.84 15.21 -8.89
C PHE A 244 -23.69 16.08 -8.36
N LEU A 245 -23.76 17.38 -8.64
CA LEU A 245 -22.75 18.36 -8.24
C LEU A 245 -22.77 18.58 -6.72
N ALA A 246 -23.94 18.46 -6.09
CA ALA A 246 -24.11 18.59 -4.63
C ALA A 246 -23.38 17.53 -3.79
N LYS A 247 -23.02 16.37 -4.37
CA LYS A 247 -22.30 15.28 -3.68
C LYS A 247 -20.80 15.20 -3.99
N SER A 248 -20.27 16.00 -4.92
CA SER A 248 -18.94 15.79 -5.50
C SER A 248 -17.90 16.88 -5.18
N HIS A 249 -18.22 17.90 -4.38
CA HIS A 249 -17.36 19.11 -4.23
C HIS A 249 -16.97 19.77 -5.57
N ILE A 250 -17.69 19.46 -6.66
CA ILE A 250 -17.51 20.09 -7.98
C ILE A 250 -18.49 21.26 -8.04
N GLY A 251 -17.98 22.48 -8.19
CA GLY A 251 -18.79 23.69 -8.31
C GLY A 251 -19.60 23.70 -9.62
N CYS A 252 -20.84 24.20 -9.55
CA CYS A 252 -21.64 24.51 -10.74
C CYS A 252 -21.02 25.75 -11.44
N VAL A 253 -20.80 25.66 -12.76
CA VAL A 253 -20.62 26.84 -13.63
C VAL A 253 -21.84 26.95 -14.50
#